data_AF-A0A920VQE3-F1
#
_entry.id   AF-A0A920VQE3-F1
#
_cell.length_a   1.000
_cell.length_b   1.000
_cell.length_c   1.000
_cell.angle_alpha   90.00
_cell.angle_beta   90.00
_cell.angle_gamma   90.00
#
_symmetry.space_group_name_H-M   'P 1'
#
loop_
_entity.id
_entity.type
_entity.pdbx_description
1 polymer ?
#
loop_
_entity_poly.entity_id
_entity_poly.type
_entity_poly.pdbx_seq_one_letter_code
_entity_poly.pdbx_strand_id
1 'polypeptide(L)'
;MQELNNFEFDLTHPEGFTTLSGSLEMTKAGGLVTSNGFDLIAEARIGRAFVRIEAIVIDDKTWMTNPLTGTWSRLPPRIVLSHFSTP
;
A
#
# COMPACT_ATOMS: atom_id res chain seq x y z
N MET A 1 -13.81 22.95 2.65
CA MET A 1 -13.54 21.54 2.96
C MET A 1 -13.20 21.47 4.44
N GLN A 2 -13.91 20.65 5.23
CA GLN A 2 -13.50 20.36 6.61
C GLN A 2 -12.15 19.61 6.57
N GLU A 3 -11.29 19.88 7.55
CA GLU A 3 -10.07 19.08 7.76
C GLU A 3 -10.49 17.66 8.16
N LEU A 4 -10.43 16.74 7.20
CA LEU A 4 -10.65 15.32 7.43
C LEU A 4 -9.46 14.77 8.20
N ASN A 5 -9.61 14.60 9.51
CA ASN A 5 -8.55 14.09 10.38
C ASN A 5 -8.39 12.57 10.28
N ASN A 6 -9.49 11.85 10.03
CA ASN A 6 -9.50 10.40 9.88
C ASN A 6 -10.59 10.01 8.87
N PHE A 7 -10.33 9.00 8.05
CA PHE A 7 -11.32 8.45 7.14
C PHE A 7 -11.04 6.98 6.84
N GLU A 8 -12.11 6.23 6.62
CA GLU A 8 -12.04 4.88 6.07
C GLU A 8 -12.20 4.95 4.56
N PHE A 9 -11.52 4.06 3.85
CA PHE A 9 -11.63 3.96 2.40
C PHE A 9 -11.73 2.51 1.95
N ASP A 10 -12.41 2.34 0.83
CA ASP A 10 -12.38 1.12 0.02
C ASP A 10 -12.03 1.50 -1.41
N LEU A 11 -11.07 0.78 -1.98
CA LEU A 11 -10.60 0.91 -3.34
C LEU A 11 -10.75 -0.45 -4.02
N THR A 12 -11.43 -0.46 -5.16
CA THR A 12 -11.52 -1.63 -6.03
C THR A 12 -11.24 -1.20 -7.46
N HIS A 13 -10.35 -1.92 -8.14
CA HIS A 13 -10.14 -1.83 -9.57
C HIS A 13 -10.97 -2.93 -10.25
N PRO A 14 -12.07 -2.60 -10.95
CA PRO A 14 -12.82 -3.59 -11.72
C PRO A 14 -11.97 -4.21 -12.84
N GLU A 15 -11.09 -3.40 -13.42
CA GLU A 15 -10.11 -3.78 -14.43
C GLU A 15 -8.75 -3.13 -14.11
N GLY A 16 -7.65 -3.80 -14.47
CA GLY A 16 -6.29 -3.34 -14.19
C GLY A 16 -5.86 -3.54 -12.73
N PHE A 17 -4.78 -2.87 -12.36
CA PHE A 17 -4.17 -2.95 -11.02
C PHE A 17 -3.26 -1.75 -10.75
N THR A 18 -2.94 -1.55 -9.47
CA THR A 18 -1.84 -0.68 -9.04
C THR A 18 -0.62 -1.53 -8.68
N THR A 19 0.55 -1.20 -9.24
CA THR A 19 1.80 -1.89 -8.91
C THR A 19 2.38 -1.41 -7.59
N LEU A 20 2.53 -2.33 -6.64
CA LEU A 20 3.22 -2.14 -5.36
C LEU A 20 4.63 -2.74 -5.40
N SER A 21 5.40 -2.54 -4.32
CA SER A 21 6.73 -3.13 -4.16
C SER A 21 6.72 -4.65 -4.36
N GLY A 22 7.78 -5.21 -4.95
CA GLY A 22 7.89 -6.65 -5.17
C GLY A 22 6.98 -7.19 -6.29
N SER A 23 6.63 -6.36 -7.27
CA SER A 23 5.77 -6.73 -8.42
C SER A 23 4.38 -7.21 -8.01
N LEU A 24 3.88 -6.68 -6.89
CA LEU A 24 2.52 -6.96 -6.43
C LEU A 24 1.52 -6.13 -7.24
N GLU A 25 0.60 -6.80 -7.90
CA GLU A 25 -0.47 -6.20 -8.69
C GLU A 25 -1.73 -6.10 -7.82
N MET A 26 -1.93 -4.95 -7.17
CA MET A 26 -3.05 -4.71 -6.27
C MET A 26 -4.33 -4.43 -7.04
N THR A 27 -5.38 -5.21 -6.77
CA THR A 27 -6.71 -5.03 -7.38
C THR A 27 -7.72 -4.45 -6.40
N LYS A 28 -7.51 -4.63 -5.10
CA LYS A 28 -8.33 -4.01 -4.06
C LYS A 28 -7.49 -3.59 -2.86
N ALA A 29 -7.92 -2.54 -2.19
CA ALA A 29 -7.42 -2.15 -0.89
C ALA A 29 -8.53 -1.53 -0.06
N GLY A 30 -8.46 -1.70 1.25
CA GLY A 30 -9.28 -0.93 2.18
C GLY A 30 -8.46 -0.62 3.42
N GLY A 31 -8.89 0.38 4.18
CA GLY A 31 -8.22 0.73 5.42
C GLY A 31 -8.66 2.06 6.01
N LEU A 32 -8.02 2.38 7.12
CA LEU A 32 -8.24 3.57 7.92
C LEU A 32 -7.02 4.48 7.81
N VAL A 33 -7.24 5.71 7.37
CA VAL A 33 -6.27 6.79 7.46
C VAL A 33 -6.56 7.60 8.70
N THR A 34 -5.52 7.86 9.49
CA THR A 34 -5.58 8.71 10.67
C THR A 34 -4.54 9.82 10.57
N SER A 35 -4.66 10.82 11.43
CA SER A 35 -3.66 11.91 11.53
C SER A 35 -2.21 11.44 11.73
N ASN A 36 -1.98 10.25 12.32
CA ASN A 36 -0.64 9.79 12.72
C ASN A 36 -0.22 8.47 12.07
N GLY A 37 -0.95 8.01 11.05
CA GLY A 37 -0.66 6.74 10.41
C GLY A 37 -1.81 6.23 9.57
N PHE A 38 -1.61 5.06 8.97
CA PHE A 38 -2.66 4.34 8.29
C PHE A 38 -2.54 2.84 8.53
N ASP A 39 -3.66 2.15 8.44
CA ASP A 39 -3.72 0.72 8.18
C ASP A 39 -4.25 0.48 6.76
N LEU A 40 -3.83 -0.63 6.18
CA LEU A 40 -4.24 -1.04 4.84
C LEU A 40 -4.24 -2.55 4.75
N ILE A 41 -5.31 -3.07 4.17
CA ILE A 41 -5.41 -4.46 3.75
C ILE A 41 -5.61 -4.44 2.25
N ALA A 42 -4.79 -5.17 1.51
CA ALA A 42 -4.88 -5.25 0.06
C ALA A 42 -4.95 -6.68 -0.45
N GLU A 43 -5.77 -6.86 -1.49
CA GLU A 43 -5.77 -8.05 -2.34
C GLU A 43 -4.92 -7.74 -3.56
N ALA A 44 -3.90 -8.57 -3.78
CA ALA A 44 -2.95 -8.41 -4.87
C ALA A 44 -2.62 -9.74 -5.55
N ARG A 45 -1.93 -9.67 -6.68
CA ARG A 45 -1.34 -10.82 -7.37
C ARG A 45 0.17 -10.72 -7.41
N ILE A 46 0.84 -11.86 -7.32
CA ILE A 46 2.28 -11.97 -7.63
C ILE A 46 2.46 -13.10 -8.65
N GLY A 47 2.78 -12.73 -9.88
CA GLY A 47 2.70 -13.66 -11.02
C GLY A 47 1.28 -14.22 -11.18
N ARG A 48 1.09 -15.51 -10.92
CA ARG A 48 -0.22 -16.18 -11.02
C ARG A 48 -0.91 -16.41 -9.67
N ALA A 49 -0.25 -16.08 -8.56
CA ALA A 49 -0.78 -16.31 -7.23
C ALA A 49 -1.56 -15.08 -6.75
N PHE A 50 -2.68 -15.32 -6.06
CA PHE A 50 -3.43 -14.30 -5.33
C PHE A 50 -2.94 -14.26 -3.89
N VAL A 51 -2.69 -13.07 -3.37
CA VAL A 51 -2.15 -12.86 -2.03
C VAL A 51 -2.89 -11.74 -1.34
N ARG A 52 -2.93 -11.82 -0.01
CA ARG A 52 -3.37 -10.74 0.87
C ARG A 52 -2.15 -10.13 1.54
N ILE A 53 -2.08 -8.81 1.53
CA ILE A 53 -1.04 -8.07 2.23
C ILE A 53 -1.68 -7.11 3.22
N GLU A 54 -0.94 -6.84 4.28
CA GLU A 54 -1.29 -5.84 5.28
C GLU A 54 -0.14 -4.84 5.34
N ALA A 55 -0.46 -3.56 5.42
CA ALA A 55 0.51 -2.51 5.58
C ALA A 55 0.06 -1.53 6.66
N ILE A 56 1.02 -1.03 7.43
CA ILE A 56 0.79 0.01 8.44
C ILE A 56 1.87 1.08 8.34
N VAL A 57 1.52 2.31 8.70
CA VAL A 57 2.50 3.37 8.97
C VAL A 57 2.45 3.76 10.44
N ILE A 58 3.62 3.72 11.07
CA ILE A 58 3.86 4.18 12.43
C ILE A 58 5.11 5.06 12.39
N ASP A 59 5.02 6.29 12.89
CA ASP A 59 6.13 7.26 12.93
C ASP A 59 6.85 7.41 11.57
N ASP A 60 6.09 7.64 10.49
CA ASP A 60 6.58 7.74 9.10
C ASP A 60 7.30 6.50 8.55
N LYS A 61 7.19 5.36 9.24
CA LYS A 61 7.78 4.09 8.79
C LYS A 61 6.69 3.17 8.29
N THR A 62 6.81 2.78 7.03
CA THR A 62 5.93 1.78 6.43
C THR A 62 6.42 0.37 6.76
N TRP A 63 5.50 -0.44 7.28
CA TRP A 63 5.66 -1.86 7.47
C TRP A 63 4.67 -2.58 6.56
N MET A 64 5.07 -3.72 6.03
CA MET A 64 4.21 -4.55 5.19
C MET A 64 4.47 -6.02 5.50
N THR A 65 3.42 -6.84 5.46
CA THR A 65 3.59 -8.29 5.53
C THR A 65 4.21 -8.82 4.25
N ASN A 66 5.16 -9.74 4.38
CA ASN A 66 5.65 -10.51 3.26
C ASN A 66 4.54 -11.50 2.84
N PRO A 67 4.03 -11.43 1.59
CA PRO A 67 2.87 -12.23 1.18
C PRO A 67 3.12 -13.74 1.14
N LEU A 68 4.38 -14.18 1.16
CA LEU A 68 4.74 -15.60 1.16
C LEU A 68 4.89 -16.18 2.57
N THR A 69 5.30 -15.36 3.54
CA THR A 69 5.62 -15.82 4.91
C THR A 69 4.71 -15.23 5.98
N GLY A 70 3.90 -14.22 5.66
CA GLY A 70 3.10 -13.45 6.60
C GLY A 70 3.91 -12.59 7.58
N THR A 71 5.24 -12.59 7.48
CA THR A 71 6.10 -11.87 8.43
C THR A 71 6.12 -10.38 8.12
N TRP A 72 5.97 -9.54 9.14
CA TRP A 72 6.11 -8.09 9.01
C TRP A 72 7.56 -7.70 8.71
N SER A 73 7.74 -6.82 7.73
CA SER A 73 9.04 -6.26 7.40
C SER A 73 8.90 -4.78 7.10
N ARG A 74 9.89 -4.00 7.54
CA ARG A 74 9.94 -2.57 7.24
C ARG A 74 10.26 -2.40 5.76
N LEU A 75 9.44 -1.63 5.05
CA LEU A 75 9.78 -1.22 3.70
C LEU A 75 10.83 -0.11 3.76
N PRO A 76 11.84 -0.14 2.87
CA PRO A 76 12.76 0.99 2.75
C PRO A 76 11.94 2.25 2.43
N PRO A 77 12.28 3.41 3.00
CA PRO A 77 11.61 4.66 2.66
C PRO A 77 11.71 4.84 1.14
N ARG A 78 10.57 5.11 0.51
CA ARG A 78 10.54 5.38 -0.93
C ARG A 78 11.37 6.65 -1.17
N ILE A 79 12.57 6.50 -1.74
CA ILE A 79 13.28 7.63 -2.33
C ILE A 79 12.43 8.01 -3.54
N VAL A 80 11.65 9.09 -3.42
CA VAL A 80 11.11 9.76 -4.59
C VAL A 80 12.31 10.35 -5.30
N LEU A 81 12.87 9.62 -6.27
CA LEU A 81 13.78 10.22 -7.23
C LEU A 81 12.92 11.20 -8.03
N SER A 82 12.97 12.47 -7.63
CA SER A 82 12.60 13.60 -8.47
C SER A 82 13.57 13.66 -9.66
N HIS A 83 13.38 12.78 -10.64
CA HIS A 83 14.02 12.88 -11.95
C HIS A 83 13.03 12.41 -13.02
N PHE A 84 11.98 13.22 -13.20
CA PHE A 84 11.54 13.57 -14.55
C PHE A 84 11.85 15.05 -14.73
N SER A 85 13.12 15.34 -15.00
CA SER A 85 13.45 16.50 -15.83
C SER A 85 13.06 16.11 -17.25
N THR A 86 12.23 16.93 -17.88
CA THR A 86 11.81 16.86 -19.28
C THR A 86 13.00 16.78 -20.25
N PRO A 87 12.76 16.28 -21.47
CA PRO A 87 12.58 17.21 -22.59
C PRO A 87 11.12 17.43 -22.98
#